data_AF-A0A662INI2-F1
#
_entry.id   AF-A0A662INI2-F1
#
_cell.length_a   1.000
_cell.length_b   1.000
_cell.length_c   1.000
_cell.angle_alpha   90.00
_cell.angle_beta   90.00
_cell.angle_gamma   90.00
#
_symmetry.space_group_name_H-M   'P 1'
#
loop_
_entity.id
_entity.type
_entity.pdbx_description
1 polymer ?
#
loop_
_entity_poly.entity_id
_entity_poly.type
_entity_poly.pdbx_seq_one_letter_code
_entity_poly.pdbx_strand_id
1 'polypeptide(L)'
;MSSLKPPLIIINFKTYLEATGQRALDLAKKCEKVAQELGVNIAVAPQAIDIARIASSVSIPVLAQHVDPYPPGAHTGSTLMEAIK
;
A
#
# COMPACT_ATOMS: atom_id res chain seq x y z
N MET A 1 -5.08 1.82 13.00
CA MET A 1 -5.18 1.58 11.55
C MET A 1 -6.63 1.67 11.15
N SER A 2 -6.94 2.42 10.08
CA SER A 2 -8.29 2.53 9.55
C SER A 2 -8.72 1.16 8.99
N SER A 3 -9.88 0.65 9.41
CA SER A 3 -10.43 -0.61 8.90
C SER A 3 -10.89 -0.41 7.45
N LEU A 4 -10.71 -1.40 6.57
CA LEU A 4 -11.29 -1.41 5.23
C LEU A 4 -12.82 -1.44 5.33
N LYS A 5 -13.49 -0.33 5.00
CA LYS A 5 -14.96 -0.22 5.02
C LYS A 5 -15.50 0.04 3.61
N PRO A 6 -16.53 -0.68 3.16
CA PRO A 6 -17.23 -0.34 1.93
C PRO A 6 -18.12 0.91 2.12
N PRO A 7 -18.34 1.71 1.05
CA PRO A 7 -17.72 1.61 -0.27
C PRO A 7 -16.23 1.98 -0.21
N LEU A 8 -15.40 1.22 -0.95
CA LEU A 8 -13.94 1.29 -0.89
C LEU A 8 -13.35 1.44 -2.30
N ILE A 9 -12.43 2.40 -2.46
CA ILE A 9 -11.62 2.56 -3.66
C ILE A 9 -10.21 2.06 -3.34
N ILE A 10 -9.70 1.12 -4.14
CA ILE A 10 -8.32 0.64 -4.02
C ILE A 10 -7.54 1.09 -5.25
N ILE A 11 -6.47 1.85 -5.04
CA ILE A 11 -5.60 2.33 -6.12
C ILE A 11 -4.35 1.45 -6.15
N ASN A 12 -4.30 0.55 -7.13
CA ASN A 12 -3.12 -0.27 -7.37
C ASN A 12 -2.08 0.50 -8.18
N PHE A 13 -0.92 0.75 -7.58
CA PHE A 13 0.18 1.50 -8.21
C PHE A 13 0.91 0.68 -9.26
N LYS A 14 0.72 -0.64 -9.25
CA LYS A 14 1.43 -1.61 -10.10
C LYS A 14 2.93 -1.36 -10.04
N THR A 15 3.60 -1.29 -11.19
CA THR A 15 5.03 -1.02 -11.32
C THR A 15 5.29 0.18 -12.24
N TYR A 16 4.36 1.15 -12.26
CA TYR A 16 4.50 2.37 -13.06
C TYR A 16 5.54 3.31 -12.44
N LEU A 17 6.40 3.91 -13.27
CA LEU A 17 7.42 4.85 -12.80
C LEU A 17 6.77 6.02 -12.04
N GLU A 18 5.61 6.48 -12.49
CA GLU A 18 4.79 7.53 -11.90
C GLU A 18 4.28 7.19 -10.49
N ALA A 19 4.37 5.92 -10.09
CA ALA A 19 3.92 5.41 -8.79
C ALA A 19 4.99 4.52 -8.13
N THR A 20 6.28 4.87 -8.33
CA THR A 20 7.44 4.25 -7.67
C THR A 20 8.18 5.27 -6.79
N GLY A 21 8.67 4.85 -5.63
CA GLY A 21 9.55 5.63 -4.76
C GLY A 21 8.91 6.92 -4.24
N GLN A 22 9.56 8.06 -4.47
CA GLN A 22 9.03 9.36 -4.03
C GLN A 22 7.66 9.65 -4.66
N ARG A 23 7.45 9.30 -5.93
CA ARG A 23 6.17 9.56 -6.60
C ARG A 23 5.04 8.69 -6.06
N ALA A 24 5.35 7.46 -5.64
CA ALA A 24 4.40 6.59 -4.93
C ALA A 24 3.95 7.24 -3.61
N LEU A 25 4.89 7.76 -2.82
CA LEU A 25 4.59 8.46 -1.58
C LEU A 25 3.74 9.72 -1.81
N ASP A 26 4.08 10.52 -2.82
CA ASP A 26 3.33 11.73 -3.15
C ASP A 26 1.90 11.38 -3.61
N LEU A 27 1.73 10.29 -4.37
CA LEU A 27 0.42 9.78 -4.78
C LEU A 27 -0.40 9.31 -3.58
N ALA A 28 0.19 8.54 -2.66
CA ALA A 28 -0.48 8.08 -1.45
C ALA A 28 -0.98 9.23 -0.56
N LYS A 29 -0.17 10.29 -0.40
CA LYS A 29 -0.57 11.51 0.32
C LYS A 29 -1.73 12.25 -0.35
N LYS A 30 -1.76 12.28 -1.69
CA LYS A 30 -2.91 12.84 -2.43
C LYS A 30 -4.18 12.00 -2.20
N CYS A 31 -4.06 10.68 -2.22
CA CYS A 31 -5.17 9.78 -1.91
C CYS A 31 -5.70 9.99 -0.48
N GLU A 32 -4.81 10.14 0.50
CA GLU A 32 -5.18 10.43 1.88
C GLU A 32 -5.93 11.75 2.01
N LYS A 33 -5.40 12.82 1.38
CA LYS A 33 -6.05 14.14 1.38
C LYS A 33 -7.48 14.05 0.84
N VAL A 34 -7.69 13.37 -0.29
CA VAL A 34 -9.03 13.18 -0.89
C VAL A 34 -9.94 12.35 0.02
N ALA A 35 -9.42 11.29 0.64
CA ALA A 35 -10.19 10.46 1.56
C ALA A 35 -10.69 11.28 2.76
N GLN A 36 -9.84 12.14 3.33
CA GLN A 36 -10.19 13.02 4.45
C GLN A 36 -11.18 14.13 4.03
N GLU A 37 -10.94 14.79 2.90
CA GLU A 37 -11.77 15.90 2.43
C GLU A 37 -13.19 15.45 2.03
N LEU A 38 -13.33 14.26 1.44
CA LEU A 38 -14.61 13.75 0.94
C LEU A 38 -15.28 12.73 1.87
N GLY A 39 -14.61 12.31 2.93
CA GLY A 39 -15.13 11.28 3.86
C GLY A 39 -15.32 9.90 3.19
N VAL A 40 -14.53 9.59 2.16
CA VAL A 40 -14.60 8.32 1.42
C VAL A 40 -13.47 7.37 1.81
N ASN A 41 -13.69 6.06 1.73
CA ASN A 41 -12.65 5.08 2.05
C ASN A 41 -11.76 4.85 0.82
N ILE A 42 -10.47 5.18 0.94
CA ILE A 42 -9.46 4.93 -0.09
C ILE A 42 -8.33 4.12 0.53
N ALA A 43 -7.88 3.07 -0.16
CA ALA A 43 -6.66 2.32 0.13
C ALA A 43 -5.71 2.40 -1.07
N VAL A 44 -4.41 2.24 -0.80
CA VAL A 44 -3.38 2.20 -1.84
C VAL A 44 -2.61 0.88 -1.80
N ALA A 45 -2.20 0.38 -2.97
CA ALA A 45 -1.35 -0.80 -3.09
C ALA A 45 -0.04 -0.46 -3.85
N PRO A 46 0.99 0.04 -3.15
CA PRO A 46 2.29 0.38 -3.74
C PRO A 46 3.14 -0.86 -4.05
N GLN A 47 4.26 -0.68 -4.77
CA GLN A 47 5.24 -1.75 -4.95
C GLN A 47 5.80 -2.21 -3.60
N ALA A 48 6.19 -3.48 -3.50
CA ALA A 48 6.64 -4.09 -2.25
C ALA A 48 7.74 -3.29 -1.52
N ILE A 49 8.70 -2.75 -2.28
CA ILE A 49 9.82 -1.94 -1.75
C ILE A 49 9.37 -0.61 -1.13
N ASP A 50 8.20 -0.10 -1.51
CA ASP A 50 7.67 1.20 -1.07
C ASP A 50 6.69 1.07 0.10
N ILE A 51 6.21 -0.15 0.42
CA ILE A 51 5.15 -0.39 1.42
C ILE A 51 5.50 0.24 2.77
N ALA A 52 6.63 -0.13 3.37
CA ALA A 52 6.99 0.30 4.73
C ALA A 52 7.08 1.83 4.84
N ARG A 53 7.69 2.47 3.85
CA ARG A 53 7.84 3.93 3.80
C ARG A 53 6.49 4.65 3.67
N ILE A 54 5.59 4.13 2.84
CA ILE A 54 4.27 4.74 2.63
C ILE A 54 3.38 4.50 3.84
N ALA A 55 3.34 3.28 4.37
CA ALA A 55 2.56 2.93 5.56
C ALA A 55 2.95 3.74 6.80
N SER A 56 4.22 4.11 6.95
CA SER A 56 4.67 5.00 8.04
C SER A 56 4.37 6.48 7.82
N SER A 57 3.86 6.86 6.64
CA SER A 57 3.73 8.26 6.21
C SER A 57 2.29 8.70 5.93
N VAL A 58 1.31 7.77 5.94
CA VAL A 58 -0.12 8.05 5.70
C VAL A 58 -0.98 7.28 6.72
N SER A 59 -2.21 7.74 6.91
CA SER A 59 -3.21 7.15 7.81
C SER A 59 -4.28 6.29 7.10
N ILE A 60 -4.33 6.35 5.77
CA ILE A 60 -5.17 5.46 4.95
C ILE A 60 -4.58 4.04 4.88
N PRO A 61 -5.40 3.01 4.60
CA PRO A 61 -4.91 1.64 4.48
C PRO A 61 -3.90 1.49 3.33
N VAL A 62 -2.77 0.85 3.63
CA VAL A 62 -1.73 0.48 2.65
C VAL A 62 -1.71 -1.04 2.55
N LEU A 63 -1.93 -1.56 1.35
CA LEU A 63 -2.01 -2.99 1.07
C LEU A 63 -0.76 -3.43 0.30
N ALA A 64 -0.30 -4.66 0.51
CA ALA A 64 0.62 -5.28 -0.42
C ALA A 64 -0.12 -5.65 -1.72
N GLN A 65 0.55 -5.53 -2.86
CA GLN A 65 0.02 -6.01 -4.14
C GLN A 65 -0.04 -7.54 -4.20
N HIS A 66 0.85 -8.23 -3.47
CA HIS A 66 1.03 -9.68 -3.49
C HIS A 66 1.75 -10.14 -2.21
N VAL A 67 1.53 -11.39 -1.82
CA VAL A 67 2.34 -12.14 -0.84
C VAL A 67 2.48 -13.57 -1.33
N ASP A 68 3.63 -14.19 -1.09
CA ASP A 68 3.86 -15.58 -1.48
C ASP A 68 3.40 -16.55 -0.37
N PRO A 69 2.82 -17.72 -0.73
CA PRO A 69 2.27 -18.68 0.23
C PRO A 69 3.36 -19.57 0.85
N TYR A 70 4.46 -18.96 1.30
CA TYR A 70 5.58 -19.67 1.92
C TYR A 70 5.69 -19.34 3.41
N PRO A 71 6.06 -20.34 4.24
CA PRO A 71 6.47 -20.07 5.61
C PRO A 71 7.82 -19.33 5.66
N PRO A 72 8.24 -18.80 6.83
CA PRO A 72 9.57 -18.23 7.01
C PRO A 72 10.67 -19.24 6.64
N GLY A 73 11.57 -18.88 5.73
CA GLY A 73 12.60 -19.80 5.25
C GLY A 73 13.35 -19.35 3.99
N ALA A 74 14.01 -20.31 3.33
CA ALA A 74 14.88 -20.09 2.17
C ALA A 74 14.09 -19.89 0.86
N HIS A 75 13.37 -18.77 0.76
CA HIS A 75 12.54 -18.40 -0.38
C HIS A 75 12.99 -17.06 -1.00
N THR A 76 14.23 -17.01 -1.49
CA THR A 76 14.82 -15.78 -2.04
C THR A 76 13.98 -15.18 -3.16
N GLY A 77 13.66 -13.89 -3.04
CA GLY A 77 12.83 -13.15 -4.00
C GLY A 77 11.34 -13.16 -3.69
N SER A 78 10.90 -14.01 -2.76
CA SER A 78 9.50 -14.06 -2.31
C SER A 78 9.18 -13.01 -1.25
N THR A 79 7.91 -12.63 -1.19
CA THR A 79 7.33 -11.73 -0.20
C THR A 79 6.65 -12.54 0.91
N LEU A 80 7.29 -12.63 2.07
CA LEU A 80 6.74 -13.29 3.26
C LEU A 80 5.56 -12.48 3.85
N MET A 81 4.47 -13.14 4.23
CA MET A 81 3.29 -12.47 4.80
C MET A 81 3.63 -11.70 6.08
N GLU A 82 4.45 -12.27 6.96
CA GLU A 82 4.89 -11.65 8.21
C GLU A 82 5.77 -10.42 8.00
N ALA A 83 6.44 -10.29 6.85
CA ALA A 83 7.26 -9.12 6.53
C ALA A 83 6.43 -7.90 6.08
N ILE A 84 5.15 -8.12 5.75
CA ILE A 84 4.20 -7.07 5.34
C ILE A 84 3.40 -6.50 6.53
N LYS A 85 3.24 -7.29 7.60
CA LYS A 85 2.51 -6.89 8.81
C LYS A 85 3.24 -5.81 9.61
#